data_AF-A0A969N3V3-F1
#
_entry.id   AF-A0A969N3V3-F1
#
_cell.length_a   1.000
_cell.length_b   1.000
_cell.length_c   1.000
_cell.angle_alpha   90.00
_cell.angle_beta   90.00
_cell.angle_gamma   90.00
#
_symmetry.space_group_name_H-M   'P 1'
#
loop_
_entity.id
_entity.type
_entity.pdbx_description
1 polymer ?
#
loop_
_entity_poly.entity_id
_entity_poly.type
_entity_poly.pdbx_seq_one_letter_code
_entity_poly.pdbx_strand_id
1 'polypeptide(L)' 'MTEFGPQVCPVCSVKILKMIGGDRVEFAAGPPGTRAILWKRVCQYTKKPGCINQEGGSANPGGSANRI' A
#
# COMPACT_ATOMS: atom_id res chain seq x y z
N MET A 1 -21.46 8.24 5.42
CA MET A 1 -20.67 7.37 4.53
C MET A 1 -19.35 8.09 4.30
N THR A 2 -18.38 7.92 5.20
CA THR A 2 -17.13 8.70 5.11
C THR A 2 -16.14 7.93 4.24
N GLU A 3 -16.26 8.09 2.93
CA GLU A 3 -15.21 7.73 1.99
C GLU A 3 -14.03 8.68 2.21
N PHE A 4 -12.90 8.15 2.67
CA PHE A 4 -11.64 8.84 2.52
C PHE A 4 -11.25 8.69 1.05
N GLY A 5 -11.20 9.81 0.33
CA GLY A 5 -11.00 9.81 -1.12
C GLY A 5 -9.81 8.96 -1.59
N PRO A 6 -9.84 8.46 -2.84
CA PRO A 6 -8.84 7.53 -3.36
C PRO A 6 -7.42 8.10 -3.26
N GLN A 7 -6.52 7.37 -2.61
CA GLN A 7 -5.10 7.70 -2.55
C GLN A 7 -4.39 7.14 -3.79
N VAL A 8 -3.88 8.00 -4.68
CA VAL A 8 -3.14 7.56 -5.85
C VAL A 8 -1.64 7.69 -5.60
N CYS A 9 -0.88 6.65 -5.94
CA CYS A 9 0.57 6.70 -5.87
C CYS A 9 1.14 7.40 -7.11
N PRO A 10 1.89 8.50 -6.97
CA PRO A 10 2.48 9.19 -8.12
C PRO A 10 3.64 8.41 -8.76
N VAL A 11 4.20 7.42 -8.07
CA VAL A 11 5.35 6.65 -8.53
C VAL A 11 4.95 5.41 -9.33
N CYS A 12 3.92 4.69 -8.87
CA CYS A 12 3.46 3.45 -9.52
C CYS A 12 2.03 3.53 -10.07
N SER A 13 1.39 4.70 -9.98
CA SER A 13 0.04 4.96 -10.53
C SER A 13 -1.04 4.00 -10.03
N VAL A 14 -0.85 3.42 -8.85
CA VAL A 14 -1.86 2.55 -8.20
C VAL A 14 -2.84 3.40 -7.40
N LYS A 15 -4.09 2.94 -7.34
CA LYS A 15 -5.16 3.64 -6.62
C LYS A 15 -5.54 2.86 -5.37
N ILE A 16 -5.46 3.48 -4.21
CA ILE A 16 -5.81 2.90 -2.91
C ILE A 16 -7.15 3.50 -2.48
N LEU A 17 -8.16 2.64 -2.41
CA LEU A 17 -9.48 2.93 -1.90
C LEU A 17 -9.50 2.58 -0.41
N LYS A 18 -9.62 3.60 0.44
CA LYS A 18 -9.74 3.41 1.90
C LYS A 18 -11.22 3.24 2.24
N MET A 19 -11.61 2.01 2.55
CA MET A 19 -12.98 1.69 2.97
C MET A 19 -13.01 1.22 4.42
N ILE A 20 -14.14 1.44 5.10
CA ILE A 20 -14.37 0.92 6.45
C ILE A 20 -14.40 -0.60 6.34
N GLY A 21 -13.39 -1.26 6.91
CA GLY A 21 -13.21 -2.72 6.83
C GLY A 21 -11.97 -3.18 6.03
N GLY A 22 -11.21 -2.28 5.40
CA GLY A 22 -9.90 -2.60 4.83
C GLY A 22 -9.49 -1.70 3.66
N ASP A 23 -8.20 -1.65 3.34
CA ASP A 23 -7.70 -0.93 2.16
C ASP A 23 -7.76 -1.83 0.91
N ARG A 24 -8.40 -1.35 -0.16
CA ARG A 24 -8.40 -2.00 -1.48
C ARG A 24 -7.48 -1.25 -2.44
N VAL A 25 -6.56 -1.95 -3.08
CA VAL A 25 -5.63 -1.40 -4.05
C VAL A 25 -6.04 -1.85 -5.44
N GLU A 26 -6.33 -0.88 -6.31
CA GLU A 26 -6.50 -1.10 -7.73
C GLU A 26 -5.17 -0.92 -8.46
N PHE A 27 -4.79 -1.96 -9.18
CA PHE A 27 -3.64 -1.97 -10.06
C PHE A 27 -4.09 -1.61 -11.48
N ALA A 28 -3.20 -1.01 -12.27
CA ALA A 28 -3.48 -0.69 -13.68
C ALA A 28 -3.71 -1.96 -14.53
N ALA A 29 -3.16 -3.10 -14.12
CA ALA A 29 -3.35 -4.39 -14.77
C ALA A 29 -3.50 -5.50 -13.72
N GLY A 30 -4.48 -6.39 -13.95
CA GLY A 30 -4.72 -7.56 -13.11
C GLY A 30 -5.69 -7.31 -11.94
N PRO A 31 -5.83 -8.31 -11.05
CA PRO A 31 -6.80 -8.25 -9.97
C PRO A 31 -6.42 -7.20 -8.91
N PRO A 32 -7.42 -6.55 -8.30
CA PRO A 32 -7.19 -5.68 -7.15
C PRO A 32 -6.62 -6.48 -5.98
N GLY A 33 -5.82 -5.81 -5.15
CA GLY A 33 -5.20 -6.42 -3.99
C GLY A 33 -5.22 -5.51 -2.78
N THR A 34 -4.29 -5.70 -1.86
CA THR A 34 -4.14 -4.89 -0.65
C THR A 34 -2.79 -4.15 -0.69
N ARG A 35 -2.58 -3.24 0.28
CA ARG A 35 -1.29 -2.53 0.44
C ARG A 35 -0.11 -3.50 0.60
N ALA A 36 -0.33 -4.66 1.23
CA ALA A 36 0.69 -5.70 1.35
C ALA A 36 1.07 -6.31 -0.01
N ILE A 37 0.10 -6.56 -0.88
CA ILE A 37 0.35 -7.06 -2.24
C ILE A 37 1.06 -5.98 -3.07
N LEU A 38 0.63 -4.72 -2.94
CA LEU A 38 1.28 -3.58 -3.60
C LEU A 38 2.76 -3.47 -3.26
N TRP A 39 3.10 -3.61 -1.97
CA TRP A 39 4.49 -3.62 -1.52
C TRP A 39 5.28 -4.72 -2.23
N LYS A 40 4.83 -5.97 -2.08
CA LYS A 40 5.50 -7.17 -2.61
C LYS A 40 5.59 -7.20 -4.14
N ARG A 41 4.71 -6.49 -4.86
CA ARG A 41 4.74 -6.49 -6.33
C ARG A 41 5.47 -5.30 -6.92
N VAL A 42 5.36 -4.13 -6.28
CA VAL A 42 5.77 -2.87 -6.92
C VAL A 42 6.73 -2.08 -6.03
N CYS A 43 6.25 -1.52 -4.92
CA CYS A 43 7.06 -0.55 -4.16
C CYS A 43 8.35 -1.15 -3.59
N GLN A 44 8.42 -2.47 -3.32
CA GLN A 44 9.67 -3.11 -2.89
C GLN A 44 10.78 -3.05 -3.96
N TYR A 45 10.41 -3.04 -5.24
CA TYR A 45 11.34 -3.00 -6.36
C TYR A 45 11.57 -1.57 -6.86
N THR A 46 10.55 -0.70 -6.76
CA THR A 46 10.66 0.66 -7.30
C THR A 46 11.70 1.49 -6.55
N LYS A 47 11.90 1.28 -5.23
CA LYS A 47 12.90 1.96 -4.38
C LYS A 47 12.99 3.49 -4.60
N LYS A 48 11.89 4.13 -5.05
CA LYS A 48 11.85 5.57 -5.31
C LYS A 48 11.26 6.32 -4.11
N PRO A 49 11.90 7.42 -3.67
CA PRO A 49 11.28 8.31 -2.70
C PRO A 49 10.00 8.88 -3.31
N GLY A 50 8.86 8.69 -2.62
CA GLY A 50 7.54 9.09 -3.12
C GLY A 50 6.57 7.94 -3.43
N CYS A 51 6.95 6.67 -3.27
CA CYS A 51 5.95 5.59 -3.23
C CYS A 51 5.09 5.78 -1.98
N ILE A 52 3.77 5.91 -2.12
CA ILE A 52 2.86 6.06 -0.95
C ILE A 52 2.89 4.87 0.01
N ASN A 53 3.44 3.76 -0.45
CA ASN A 53 3.61 2.52 0.27
C ASN A 53 5.12 2.26 0.40
N GLN A 54 5.82 3.14 1.11
CA GLN A 54 7.22 2.92 1.53
C GLN A 54 7.25 2.00 2.76
N GLU A 55 8.37 1.29 2.95
CA GLU A 55 8.65 0.55 4.18
C GLU A 55 8.49 1.50 5.38
N GLY A 56 7.62 1.15 6.32
CA GLY A 56 7.16 2.02 7.41
C GLY A 56 5.75 2.61 7.22
N GLY A 57 5.19 2.55 6.02
CA GLY A 57 3.85 3.06 5.68
C GLY A 57 2.73 2.02 5.86
N SER A 58 2.41 1.71 7.12
CA SER A 58 1.19 0.98 7.53
C SER A 58 1.11 -0.51 7.18
N ALA A 59 2.19 -1.25 7.40
CA ALA A 59 2.11 -2.68 7.71
C ALA A 59 2.72 -2.91 9.11
N ASN A 60 1.94 -2.61 10.15
CA ASN A 60 2.14 -3.29 11.42
C ASN A 60 1.19 -4.48 11.45
N PRO A 61 1.67 -5.68 11.11
CA PRO A 61 1.31 -6.85 11.88
C PRO A 61 2.61 -7.36 12.52
N GLY A 62 2.88 -6.95 13.76
CA GLY A 62 3.90 -7.55 14.64
C GLY A 62 5.27 -7.79 14.00
N GLY A 63 6.15 -6.79 14.06
CA GLY A 63 7.52 -6.89 13.57
C GLY A 63 8.58 -6.41 14.54
N SER A 64 8.29 -6.33 15.85
CA SER A 64 9.32 -6.22 16.89
C SER A 64 9.98 -7.59 17.08
N ALA A 65 10.71 -8.05 16.08
CA ALA A 65 11.72 -9.09 16.26
C ALA A 65 12.99 -8.40 16.79
N ASN A 66 13.30 -8.73 18.05
CA ASN A 66 14.58 -8.54 18.76
C ASN A 66 14.72 -7.30 19.66
N ARG A 67 14.78 -7.55 20.99
CA ARG A 67 15.79 -7.01 21.90
C ARG A 67 15.75 -7.71 23.27
N ILE A 68 16.75 -8.61 23.44
CA ILE A 68 17.35 -9.16 24.69
C ILE A 68 16.51 -10.17 25.50
#